data_AF-A0A6A5ZIA9-F1
#
_entry.id   AF-A0A6A5ZIA9-F1
#
_cell.length_a   1.000
_cell.length_b   1.000
_cell.length_c   1.000
_cell.angle_alpha   90.00
_cell.angle_beta   90.00
_cell.angle_gamma   90.00
#
_symmetry.space_group_name_H-M   'P 1'
#
loop_
_entity.id
_entity.type
_entity.pdbx_description
1 polymer ?
#
loop_
_entity_poly.entity_id
_entity_poly.type
_entity_poly.pdbx_seq_one_letter_code
_entity_poly.pdbx_strand_id
1 'polypeptide(L)'
;MKVLTKEEEQAHYNATLKGGVLGGVIGTAVGTGAVLAASRRFHSFRALTVPFRAFLAASGGTFVAVIAADRASASYDIEHTPEKKQAIEREHERERLLNEGKTVLTRAKEWAEENRYPIIFGFWVVSMVGSFTIVNRNRYLSGAQKLVQARMYAQGSTLAVLLASFAAEASDAQKGKGRWETIKVLDPNDPTHKHLIEKRIHKERYQGEDQWMEMVEAEEARMKDRKKAAAEKTHEKEKETKSHDKESKSHEKESKPRDTKSDAKASS
;
A
#
# COMPACT_ATOMS: atom_id res chain seq x y z
N MET A 1 8.63 17.92 8.22
CA MET A 1 7.25 18.26 7.80
C MET A 1 7.34 19.41 6.82
N LYS A 2 6.82 19.25 5.60
CA LYS A 2 6.71 20.37 4.65
C LYS A 2 5.61 21.30 5.19
N VAL A 3 5.92 22.57 5.38
CA VAL A 3 4.91 23.57 5.75
C VAL A 3 4.05 23.80 4.52
N LEU A 4 2.77 23.43 4.59
CA LEU A 4 1.82 23.65 3.50
C LEU A 4 1.64 25.14 3.27
N THR A 5 1.54 25.54 2.00
CA THR A 5 1.11 26.89 1.68
C THR A 5 -0.34 27.08 2.08
N LYS A 6 -0.76 28.31 2.42
CA LYS A 6 -2.16 28.60 2.78
C LYS A 6 -3.16 28.19 1.69
N GLU A 7 -2.73 28.23 0.43
CA GLU A 7 -3.54 27.80 -0.71
C GLU A 7 -3.73 26.29 -0.75
N GLU A 8 -2.66 25.51 -0.53
CA GLU A 8 -2.72 24.05 -0.43
C GLU A 8 -3.56 23.58 0.75
N GLU A 9 -3.47 24.27 1.90
CA GLU A 9 -4.29 24.00 3.08
C GLU A 9 -5.78 24.24 2.79
N GLN A 10 -6.11 25.36 2.14
CA GLN A 10 -7.50 25.68 1.77
C GLN A 10 -8.05 24.68 0.74
N ALA A 11 -7.23 24.25 -0.21
CA ALA A 11 -7.62 23.27 -1.21
C ALA A 11 -7.83 21.87 -0.58
N HIS A 12 -6.96 21.45 0.34
CA HIS A 12 -7.14 20.23 1.14
C HIS A 12 -8.42 20.29 1.99
N TYR A 13 -8.67 21.43 2.65
CA TYR A 13 -9.88 21.66 3.43
C TYR A 13 -11.13 21.55 2.56
N ASN A 14 -11.13 22.18 1.37
CA ASN A 14 -12.24 22.13 0.44
C ASN A 14 -12.50 20.71 -0.09
N ALA A 15 -11.45 19.93 -0.36
CA ALA A 15 -11.58 18.53 -0.79
C ALA A 15 -12.20 17.66 0.31
N THR A 16 -11.69 17.78 1.54
CA THR A 16 -12.21 17.11 2.73
C THR A 16 -13.68 17.47 2.98
N LEU A 17 -14.02 18.76 2.89
CA LEU A 17 -15.39 19.24 3.08
C LEU A 17 -16.33 18.71 2.01
N LYS A 18 -15.93 18.72 0.74
CA LYS A 18 -16.73 18.15 -0.36
C LYS A 18 -16.99 16.66 -0.14
N GLY A 19 -15.96 15.89 0.23
CA GLY A 19 -16.09 14.47 0.55
C GLY A 19 -17.02 14.22 1.73
N GLY A 20 -16.85 14.97 2.82
CA GLY A 20 -17.70 14.87 4.00
C GLY A 20 -19.15 15.24 3.75
N VAL A 21 -19.41 16.32 3.01
CA VAL A 21 -20.79 16.73 2.66
C VAL A 21 -21.45 15.69 1.77
N LEU A 22 -20.76 15.20 0.73
CA LEU A 22 -21.29 14.17 -0.14
C LEU A 22 -21.59 12.87 0.63
N GLY A 23 -20.64 12.45 1.47
CA GLY A 23 -20.81 11.30 2.36
C GLY A 23 -21.96 11.47 3.34
N GLY A 24 -22.12 12.67 3.91
CA GLY A 24 -23.21 12.99 4.83
C GLY A 24 -24.58 12.92 4.15
N VAL A 25 -24.72 13.50 2.95
CA VAL A 25 -25.97 13.43 2.17
C VAL A 25 -26.33 11.99 1.84
N ILE A 26 -25.37 11.20 1.33
CA ILE A 26 -25.59 9.78 1.02
C ILE A 26 -25.92 9.00 2.29
N GLY A 27 -25.15 9.19 3.36
CA GLY A 27 -25.33 8.51 4.64
C GLY A 27 -26.68 8.82 5.28
N THR A 28 -27.12 10.08 5.27
CA THR A 28 -28.44 10.48 5.78
C THR A 28 -29.55 9.92 4.90
N ALA A 29 -29.41 9.90 3.58
CA ALA A 29 -30.40 9.30 2.68
C ALA A 29 -30.55 7.79 2.95
N VAL A 30 -29.44 7.06 3.03
CA VAL A 30 -29.41 5.63 3.36
C VAL A 30 -29.95 5.38 4.77
N GLY A 31 -29.50 6.15 5.76
CA GLY A 31 -29.95 6.03 7.16
C GLY A 31 -31.45 6.28 7.31
N THR A 32 -31.96 7.32 6.64
CA THR A 32 -33.41 7.60 6.59
C THR A 32 -34.16 6.46 5.92
N GLY A 33 -33.69 5.98 4.77
CA GLY A 33 -34.27 4.84 4.07
C GLY A 33 -34.34 3.58 4.95
N ALA A 34 -33.27 3.28 5.69
CA ALA A 34 -33.20 2.17 6.63
C ALA A 34 -34.20 2.33 7.79
N VAL A 35 -34.30 3.51 8.39
CA VAL A 35 -35.24 3.80 9.48
C VAL A 35 -36.69 3.69 9.00
N LEU A 36 -36.99 4.18 7.79
CA LEU A 36 -38.34 4.06 7.20
C LEU A 36 -38.71 2.62 6.88
N ALA A 37 -37.79 1.85 6.29
CA ALA A 37 -37.99 0.43 6.01
C ALA A 37 -38.22 -0.38 7.30
N ALA A 38 -37.40 -0.14 8.33
CA ALA A 38 -37.55 -0.77 9.64
C ALA A 38 -38.88 -0.40 10.30
N SER A 39 -39.31 0.86 10.21
CA SER A 39 -40.59 1.34 10.76
C SER A 39 -41.81 0.73 10.07
N ARG A 40 -41.71 0.39 8.77
CA ARG A 40 -42.76 -0.35 8.06
C ARG A 40 -42.82 -1.81 8.51
N ARG A 41 -41.67 -2.47 8.63
CA ARG A 41 -41.61 -3.91 8.90
C ARG A 41 -41.80 -4.30 10.37
N PHE A 42 -41.36 -3.45 11.31
CA PHE A 42 -41.25 -3.80 12.73
C PHE A 42 -42.01 -2.82 13.63
N HIS A 43 -42.89 -3.35 14.49
CA HIS A 43 -43.68 -2.53 15.42
C HIS A 43 -42.79 -1.78 16.43
N SER A 44 -41.69 -2.38 16.88
CA SER A 44 -40.74 -1.73 17.80
C SER A 44 -40.16 -0.43 17.24
N PHE A 45 -39.80 -0.41 15.96
CA PHE A 45 -39.31 0.83 15.30
C PHE A 45 -40.43 1.86 15.13
N ARG A 46 -41.66 1.40 14.88
CA ARG A 46 -42.85 2.25 14.81
C ARG A 46 -43.30 2.80 16.17
N ALA A 47 -42.90 2.18 17.27
CA ALA A 47 -43.15 2.69 18.62
C ALA A 47 -42.13 3.75 19.04
N LEU A 48 -40.99 3.88 18.34
CA LEU A 48 -40.00 4.92 18.63
C LEU A 48 -40.57 6.32 18.36
N THR A 49 -40.22 7.28 19.19
CA THR A 49 -40.61 8.68 18.98
C THR A 49 -39.96 9.26 17.73
N VAL A 50 -40.58 10.29 17.14
CA VAL A 50 -40.05 10.97 15.94
C VAL A 50 -38.62 11.51 16.17
N PRO A 51 -38.30 12.16 17.30
CA PRO A 51 -36.94 12.62 17.57
C PRO A 51 -35.91 11.48 17.57
N PHE A 52 -36.28 10.32 18.12
CA PHE A 52 -35.36 9.19 18.19
C PHE A 52 -35.08 8.58 16.81
N ARG A 53 -36.09 8.54 15.92
CA ARG A 53 -35.89 8.12 14.53
C ARG A 53 -35.03 9.10 13.74
N ALA A 54 -35.24 10.40 13.93
CA ALA A 54 -34.42 11.43 13.32
C ALA A 54 -32.96 11.34 13.79
N PHE A 55 -32.75 11.08 15.09
CA PHE A 55 -31.43 10.84 15.65
C PHE A 55 -30.73 9.63 14.99
N LEU A 56 -31.42 8.51 14.80
CA LEU A 56 -30.86 7.32 14.13
C LEU A 56 -30.47 7.62 12.67
N ALA A 57 -31.29 8.39 11.95
CA ALA A 57 -31.00 8.77 10.57
C ALA A 57 -29.81 9.75 10.49
N ALA A 58 -29.80 10.78 11.35
CA ALA A 58 -28.76 11.79 11.39
C ALA A 58 -27.40 11.22 11.83
N SER A 59 -27.38 10.37 12.86
CA SER A 59 -26.16 9.70 13.33
C SER A 59 -25.53 8.80 12.25
N GLY A 60 -26.35 8.07 11.48
CA GLY A 60 -25.88 7.33 10.31
C GLY A 60 -25.25 8.24 9.25
N GLY A 61 -25.85 9.41 9.00
CA GLY A 61 -25.28 10.45 8.14
C GLY A 61 -23.93 10.96 8.62
N THR A 62 -23.84 11.36 9.88
CA THR A 62 -22.59 11.85 10.49
C THR A 62 -21.48 10.80 10.41
N PHE A 63 -21.79 9.53 10.68
CA PHE A 63 -20.81 8.45 10.62
C PHE A 63 -20.21 8.30 9.21
N VAL A 64 -21.06 8.27 8.18
CA VAL A 64 -20.60 8.17 6.79
C VAL A 64 -19.89 9.45 6.34
N ALA A 65 -20.34 10.62 6.79
CA ALA A 65 -19.69 11.90 6.51
C ALA A 65 -18.24 11.92 6.99
N VAL A 66 -17.98 11.48 8.22
CA VAL A 66 -16.62 11.43 8.79
C VAL A 66 -15.72 10.50 7.97
N ILE A 67 -16.17 9.29 7.66
CA ILE A 67 -15.38 8.33 6.87
C ILE A 67 -15.10 8.87 5.47
N ALA A 68 -16.08 9.49 4.83
CA ALA A 68 -15.92 10.07 3.50
C ALA A 68 -14.99 11.29 3.50
N ALA A 69 -15.04 12.11 4.55
CA ALA A 69 -14.13 13.23 4.75
C ALA A 69 -12.69 12.73 4.92
N ASP A 70 -12.45 11.75 5.79
CA ASP A 70 -11.12 11.17 6.01
C ASP A 70 -10.56 10.55 4.73
N ARG A 71 -11.40 9.85 3.96
CA ARG A 71 -11.00 9.29 2.66
C ARG A 71 -10.66 10.37 1.63
N ALA A 72 -11.46 11.43 1.57
CA ALA A 72 -11.21 12.54 0.66
C ALA A 72 -9.91 13.28 1.03
N SER A 73 -9.67 13.51 2.33
CA SER A 73 -8.42 14.05 2.85
C SER A 73 -7.22 13.21 2.44
N ALA A 74 -7.26 11.89 2.72
CA ALA A 74 -6.18 10.97 2.36
C ALA A 74 -5.95 10.93 0.83
N SER A 75 -7.01 10.92 0.03
CA SER A 75 -6.89 10.93 -1.44
C SER A 75 -6.24 12.21 -1.95
N TYR A 76 -6.59 13.37 -1.39
CA TYR A 76 -6.00 14.65 -1.76
C TYR A 76 -4.49 14.64 -1.45
N ASP A 77 -4.11 14.16 -0.27
CA ASP A 77 -2.72 14.06 0.16
C ASP A 77 -1.88 13.17 -0.76
N ILE A 78 -2.45 12.07 -1.23
CA ILE A 78 -1.81 11.15 -2.18
C ILE A 78 -1.62 11.84 -3.53
N GLU A 79 -2.67 12.48 -4.06
CA GLU A 79 -2.64 13.10 -5.39
C GLU A 79 -1.68 14.29 -5.46
N HIS A 80 -1.55 15.06 -4.38
CA HIS A 80 -0.72 16.27 -4.32
C HIS A 80 0.71 16.00 -3.79
N THR A 81 1.04 14.75 -3.46
CA THR A 81 2.39 14.33 -3.07
C THR A 81 2.92 13.34 -4.11
N PRO A 82 3.74 13.79 -5.09
CA PRO A 82 4.23 12.92 -6.17
C PRO A 82 4.96 11.67 -5.68
N GLU A 83 5.71 11.78 -4.59
CA GLU A 83 6.44 10.65 -3.99
C GLU A 83 5.47 9.57 -3.46
N LYS A 84 4.41 9.97 -2.76
CA LYS A 84 3.38 9.04 -2.26
C LYS A 84 2.64 8.38 -3.42
N LYS A 85 2.28 9.16 -4.44
CA LYS A 85 1.60 8.66 -5.63
C LYS A 85 2.45 7.62 -6.37
N GLN A 86 3.73 7.94 -6.61
CA GLN A 86 4.66 7.01 -7.26
C GLN A 86 4.89 5.75 -6.42
N ALA A 87 4.94 5.85 -5.09
CA ALA A 87 5.05 4.67 -4.23
C ALA A 87 3.83 3.75 -4.38
N ILE A 88 2.62 4.31 -4.34
CA ILE A 88 1.37 3.56 -4.51
C ILE A 88 1.28 2.93 -5.91
N GLU A 89 1.70 3.66 -6.95
CA GLU A 89 1.74 3.14 -8.33
C GLU A 89 2.72 1.95 -8.44
N ARG A 90 3.91 2.05 -7.83
CA ARG A 90 4.88 0.94 -7.77
C ARG A 90 4.32 -0.28 -7.05
N GLU A 91 3.62 -0.07 -5.93
CA GLU A 91 2.96 -1.16 -5.20
C GLU A 91 1.90 -1.84 -6.08
N HIS A 92 1.04 -1.08 -6.75
CA HIS A 92 0.03 -1.64 -7.64
C HIS A 92 0.63 -2.37 -8.85
N GLU A 93 1.72 -1.88 -9.43
CA GLU A 93 2.44 -2.59 -10.49
C GLU A 93 3.02 -3.91 -9.99
N ARG A 94 3.66 -3.89 -8.81
CA ARG A 94 4.19 -5.09 -8.16
C ARG A 94 3.08 -6.09 -7.85
N GLU A 95 1.94 -5.66 -7.33
CA GLU A 95 0.77 -6.51 -7.08
C GLU A 95 0.23 -7.13 -8.36
N ARG A 96 0.16 -6.36 -9.46
CA ARG A 96 -0.28 -6.88 -10.77
C ARG A 96 0.65 -8.01 -11.24
N LEU A 97 1.96 -7.77 -11.22
CA LEU A 97 2.97 -8.77 -11.59
C LEU A 97 2.93 -10.00 -10.68
N LEU A 98 2.71 -9.82 -9.38
CA LEU A 98 2.56 -10.93 -8.43
C LEU A 98 1.26 -11.71 -8.64
N ASN A 99 0.22 -11.07 -9.15
CA ASN A 99 -1.08 -11.68 -9.38
C ASN A 99 -1.19 -12.34 -10.76
N GLU A 100 -0.28 -12.03 -11.69
CA GLU A 100 -0.10 -12.74 -12.95
C GLU A 100 0.21 -14.22 -12.67
N GLY A 101 -0.55 -15.13 -13.30
CA GLY A 101 -0.39 -16.58 -13.10
C GLY A 101 -1.06 -17.17 -11.85
N LYS A 102 -1.58 -16.37 -10.91
CA LYS A 102 -2.35 -16.91 -9.76
C LYS A 102 -3.75 -17.39 -10.17
N THR A 103 -4.15 -18.55 -9.65
CA THR A 103 -5.53 -19.05 -9.76
C THR A 103 -6.51 -18.16 -9.01
N VAL A 104 -7.75 -18.09 -9.50
CA VAL A 104 -8.83 -17.25 -8.90
C VAL A 104 -9.04 -17.56 -7.42
N LEU A 105 -8.94 -18.84 -7.03
CA LEU A 105 -9.07 -19.26 -5.64
C LEU A 105 -7.96 -18.70 -4.75
N THR A 106 -6.71 -18.69 -5.25
CA THR A 106 -5.56 -18.14 -4.52
C THR A 106 -5.72 -16.64 -4.32
N ARG A 107 -6.13 -15.91 -5.37
CA ARG A 107 -6.40 -14.47 -5.28
C ARG A 107 -7.53 -14.16 -4.29
N ALA A 108 -8.61 -14.93 -4.32
CA ALA A 108 -9.72 -14.76 -3.38
C ALA A 108 -9.29 -15.00 -1.93
N LYS A 109 -8.43 -15.99 -1.69
CA LYS A 109 -7.87 -16.28 -0.36
C LYS A 109 -6.97 -15.14 0.13
N GLU A 110 -6.05 -14.67 -0.70
CA GLU A 110 -5.16 -13.55 -0.36
C GLU A 110 -5.96 -12.26 -0.09
N TRP A 111 -6.92 -11.93 -0.95
CA TRP A 111 -7.82 -10.80 -0.74
C TRP A 111 -8.59 -10.91 0.58
N ALA A 112 -9.06 -12.11 0.94
CA ALA A 112 -9.74 -12.34 2.21
C ALA A 112 -8.80 -12.20 3.42
N GLU A 113 -7.53 -12.59 3.29
CA GLU A 113 -6.52 -12.38 4.34
C GLU A 113 -6.19 -10.89 4.53
N GLU A 114 -6.11 -10.13 3.44
CA GLU A 114 -5.89 -8.68 3.45
C GLU A 114 -7.10 -7.92 4.00
N ASN A 115 -8.31 -8.33 3.62
CA ASN A 115 -9.57 -7.72 4.04
C ASN A 115 -10.21 -8.40 5.25
N ARG A 116 -9.40 -9.03 6.10
CA ARG A 116 -9.88 -9.81 7.26
C ARG A 116 -10.80 -9.01 8.18
N TYR A 117 -10.44 -7.78 8.55
CA TYR A 117 -11.22 -6.97 9.48
C TYR A 117 -12.54 -6.49 8.86
N PRO A 118 -12.56 -5.95 7.61
CA PRO A 118 -13.81 -5.69 6.91
C PRO A 118 -14.72 -6.93 6.81
N ILE A 119 -14.17 -8.12 6.55
CA ILE A 119 -14.95 -9.36 6.46
C ILE A 119 -15.52 -9.74 7.83
N ILE A 120 -14.71 -9.71 8.90
CA ILE A 120 -15.16 -9.97 10.27
C ILE A 120 -16.28 -9.00 10.65
N PHE A 121 -16.12 -7.72 10.32
CA PHE A 121 -17.14 -6.71 10.56
C PHE A 121 -18.42 -6.99 9.76
N GLY A 122 -18.31 -7.31 8.48
CA GLY A 122 -19.45 -7.66 7.62
C GLY A 122 -20.18 -8.89 8.16
N PHE A 123 -19.45 -9.94 8.52
CA PHE A 123 -20.01 -11.14 9.14
C PHE A 123 -20.71 -10.83 10.46
N TRP A 124 -20.12 -9.97 11.29
CA TRP A 124 -20.74 -9.50 12.54
C TRP A 124 -22.08 -8.79 12.29
N VAL A 125 -22.11 -7.82 11.37
CA VAL A 125 -23.36 -7.11 11.00
C VAL A 125 -24.40 -8.09 10.48
N VAL A 126 -24.02 -8.99 9.57
CA VAL A 126 -24.91 -10.01 9.01
C VAL A 126 -25.44 -10.93 10.11
N SER A 127 -24.60 -11.34 11.07
CA SER A 127 -25.01 -12.19 12.19
C SER A 127 -26.01 -11.48 13.12
N MET A 128 -25.80 -10.19 13.40
CA MET A 128 -26.74 -9.37 14.18
C MET A 128 -28.08 -9.22 13.47
N VAL A 129 -28.07 -8.86 12.18
CA VAL A 129 -29.29 -8.68 11.40
C VAL A 129 -30.03 -10.01 11.23
N GLY A 130 -29.31 -11.09 10.96
CA GLY A 130 -29.85 -12.45 10.81
C GLY A 130 -30.49 -12.94 12.11
N SER A 131 -29.76 -12.87 13.23
CA SER A 131 -30.28 -13.27 14.54
C SER A 131 -31.50 -12.43 14.94
N PHE A 132 -31.45 -11.10 14.79
CA PHE A 132 -32.60 -10.23 15.05
C PHE A 132 -33.82 -10.61 14.20
N THR A 133 -33.63 -10.90 12.92
CA THR A 133 -34.71 -11.31 12.02
C THR A 133 -35.34 -12.63 12.45
N ILE A 134 -34.54 -13.61 12.82
CA ILE A 134 -35.01 -14.94 13.29
C ILE A 134 -35.79 -14.80 14.61
N VAL A 135 -35.23 -14.09 15.60
CA VAL A 135 -35.85 -13.87 16.91
C VAL A 135 -37.18 -13.14 16.78
N ASN A 136 -37.20 -12.10 15.94
CA ASN A 136 -38.40 -11.29 15.80
C ASN A 136 -39.53 -12.04 15.08
N ARG A 137 -39.20 -12.99 14.18
CA ARG A 137 -40.17 -13.85 13.49
C ARG A 137 -40.77 -14.95 14.38
N ASN A 138 -40.14 -15.28 15.51
CA ASN A 138 -40.66 -16.29 16.43
C ASN A 138 -41.90 -15.75 17.18
N ARG A 139 -43.05 -16.40 17.00
CA ARG A 139 -44.34 -16.02 17.61
C ARG A 139 -44.53 -16.58 19.02
N TYR A 140 -43.71 -17.56 19.42
CA TYR A 140 -43.81 -18.24 20.72
C TYR A 140 -43.09 -17.51 21.86
N LEU A 141 -42.45 -16.37 21.59
CA LEU A 141 -41.74 -15.55 22.58
C LEU A 141 -42.48 -14.25 22.85
N SER A 142 -42.68 -13.93 24.14
CA SER A 142 -43.20 -12.63 24.56
C SER A 142 -42.23 -11.49 24.25
N GLY A 143 -42.73 -10.25 24.18
CA GLY A 143 -41.90 -9.08 23.86
C GLY A 143 -40.73 -8.87 24.84
N ALA A 144 -40.95 -9.15 26.13
CA ALA A 144 -39.91 -9.09 27.16
C ALA A 144 -38.80 -10.12 26.93
N GLN A 145 -39.17 -11.36 26.55
CA GLN A 145 -38.21 -12.42 26.25
C GLN A 145 -37.37 -12.09 25.02
N LYS A 146 -37.97 -11.51 23.98
CA LYS A 146 -37.23 -11.05 22.78
C LYS A 146 -36.18 -10.00 23.12
N LEU A 147 -36.49 -9.09 24.06
CA LEU A 147 -35.57 -8.03 24.48
C LEU A 147 -34.38 -8.56 25.28
N VAL A 148 -34.62 -9.50 26.20
CA VAL A 148 -33.55 -10.19 26.94
C VAL A 148 -32.65 -10.96 25.96
N GLN A 149 -33.25 -11.69 25.04
CA GLN A 149 -32.52 -12.49 24.05
C GLN A 149 -31.71 -11.61 23.09
N ALA A 150 -32.27 -10.47 22.66
CA ALA A 150 -31.56 -9.50 21.83
C ALA A 150 -30.31 -8.93 22.53
N ARG A 151 -30.38 -8.64 23.83
CA ARG A 151 -29.22 -8.19 24.60
C ARG A 151 -28.14 -9.28 24.69
N MET A 152 -28.55 -10.52 24.94
CA MET A 152 -27.62 -11.66 25.00
C MET A 152 -26.93 -11.92 23.65
N TYR A 153 -27.66 -11.81 22.54
CA TYR A 153 -27.06 -11.90 21.20
C TYR A 153 -26.13 -10.74 20.87
N ALA A 154 -26.49 -9.51 21.25
CA ALA A 154 -25.62 -8.35 21.07
C ALA A 154 -24.29 -8.54 21.80
N GLN A 155 -24.35 -8.90 23.09
CA GLN A 155 -23.15 -9.16 23.91
C GLN A 155 -22.31 -10.32 23.35
N GLY A 156 -22.95 -11.43 22.97
CA GLY A 156 -22.27 -12.58 22.37
C GLY A 156 -21.59 -12.22 21.04
N SER A 157 -22.23 -11.39 20.21
CA SER A 157 -21.68 -10.96 18.92
C SER A 157 -20.41 -10.10 19.09
N THR A 158 -20.38 -9.21 20.08
CA THR A 158 -19.20 -8.41 20.39
C THR A 158 -18.05 -9.29 20.86
N LEU A 159 -18.32 -10.25 21.75
CA LEU A 159 -17.31 -11.21 22.20
C LEU A 159 -16.78 -12.05 21.04
N ALA A 160 -17.66 -12.51 20.14
CA ALA A 160 -17.24 -13.25 18.95
C ALA A 160 -16.32 -12.43 18.04
N VAL A 161 -16.59 -11.13 17.85
CA VAL A 161 -15.70 -10.24 17.08
C VAL A 161 -14.36 -10.07 17.77
N LEU A 162 -14.33 -9.84 19.08
CA LEU A 162 -13.08 -9.71 19.82
C LEU A 162 -12.23 -10.98 19.71
N LEU A 163 -12.86 -12.14 19.86
CA LEU A 163 -12.19 -13.43 19.69
C LEU A 163 -11.73 -13.66 18.25
N ALA A 164 -12.51 -13.26 17.24
CA ALA A 164 -12.13 -13.36 15.84
C ALA A 164 -10.94 -12.44 15.52
N SER A 165 -10.95 -11.21 16.00
CA SER A 165 -9.84 -10.25 15.87
C SER A 165 -8.57 -10.78 16.55
N PHE A 166 -8.70 -11.36 17.75
CA PHE A 166 -7.58 -11.96 18.47
C PHE A 166 -7.04 -13.21 17.76
N ALA A 167 -7.92 -14.08 17.28
CA ALA A 167 -7.52 -15.27 16.53
C ALA A 167 -6.82 -14.89 15.22
N ALA A 168 -7.29 -13.85 14.54
CA ALA A 168 -6.63 -13.30 13.36
C ALA A 168 -5.22 -12.80 13.69
N GLU A 169 -5.07 -12.02 14.77
CA GLU A 169 -3.78 -11.52 15.24
C GLU A 169 -2.81 -12.65 15.63
N ALA A 170 -3.29 -13.62 16.40
CA ALA A 170 -2.51 -14.78 16.81
C ALA A 170 -2.08 -15.65 15.61
N SER A 171 -2.94 -15.77 14.59
CA SER A 171 -2.61 -16.48 13.36
C SER A 171 -1.53 -15.77 12.53
N ASP A 172 -1.54 -14.44 12.50
CA ASP A 172 -0.50 -13.64 11.84
C ASP A 172 0.83 -13.74 12.60
N ALA A 173 0.78 -13.73 13.95
CA ALA A 173 1.95 -13.94 14.80
C ALA A 173 2.59 -15.34 14.59
N GLN A 174 1.77 -16.39 14.51
CA GLN A 174 2.25 -17.77 14.30
C GLN A 174 2.80 -18.03 12.90
N LYS A 175 2.23 -17.39 11.87
CA LYS A 175 2.71 -17.53 10.48
C LYS A 175 4.04 -16.82 10.21
N GLY A 176 4.61 -16.10 11.18
CA GLY A 176 5.91 -15.44 11.02
C GLY A 176 5.91 -14.34 9.95
N LYS A 177 4.72 -13.84 9.56
CA LYS A 177 4.53 -12.84 8.47
C LYS A 177 5.19 -11.49 8.74
N GLY A 178 5.82 -11.29 9.89
CA GLY A 178 6.41 -10.02 10.29
C GLY A 178 7.83 -9.75 9.81
N ARG A 179 8.41 -10.54 8.87
CA ARG A 179 9.79 -10.28 8.40
C ARG A 179 10.18 -10.81 6.99
N TRP A 180 9.63 -11.93 6.49
CA TRP A 180 9.96 -12.47 5.16
C TRP A 180 8.79 -13.30 4.61
N GLU A 181 8.36 -13.04 3.37
CA GLU A 181 7.36 -13.83 2.65
C GLU A 181 8.05 -14.58 1.49
N THR A 182 7.97 -15.92 1.48
CA THR A 182 8.54 -16.74 0.41
C THR A 182 7.54 -16.76 -0.75
N ILE A 183 7.83 -15.99 -1.80
CA ILE A 183 7.01 -15.95 -3.01
C ILE A 183 7.65 -16.90 -4.03
N LYS A 184 6.84 -17.80 -4.58
CA LYS A 184 7.24 -18.66 -5.70
C LYS A 184 7.09 -17.86 -6.99
N VAL A 185 8.20 -17.33 -7.50
CA VAL A 185 8.27 -16.56 -8.75
C VAL A 185 8.61 -17.52 -9.89
N LEU A 186 7.92 -17.38 -11.02
CA LEU A 186 8.19 -18.16 -12.23
C LEU A 186 9.54 -17.74 -12.84
N ASP A 187 10.42 -18.69 -13.14
CA ASP A 187 11.77 -18.43 -13.65
C ASP A 187 11.74 -17.68 -15.01
N PRO A 188 12.27 -16.45 -15.11
CA PRO A 188 12.29 -15.68 -16.36
C PRO A 188 13.19 -16.24 -17.48
N ASN A 189 14.04 -17.24 -17.21
CA ASN A 189 15.00 -17.79 -18.18
C ASN A 189 14.66 -19.21 -18.65
N ASP A 190 13.48 -19.75 -18.32
CA ASP A 190 13.06 -21.10 -18.72
C ASP A 190 11.89 -21.06 -19.72
N PRO A 191 12.08 -21.41 -21.01
CA PRO A 191 11.00 -21.41 -22.01
C PRO A 191 9.90 -22.45 -21.73
N THR A 192 10.06 -23.32 -20.73
CA THR A 192 9.09 -24.37 -20.39
C THR A 192 8.23 -24.09 -19.16
N HIS A 193 8.43 -22.98 -18.44
CA HIS A 193 7.60 -22.55 -17.29
C HIS A 193 7.38 -23.63 -16.20
N LYS A 194 8.36 -24.51 -15.94
CA LYS A 194 8.20 -25.61 -14.96
C LYS A 194 8.87 -25.37 -13.61
N HIS A 195 9.80 -24.42 -13.52
CA HIS A 195 10.54 -24.18 -12.29
C HIS A 195 10.04 -22.92 -11.56
N LEU A 196 9.61 -23.12 -10.31
CA LEU A 196 9.23 -22.07 -9.37
C LEU A 196 10.47 -21.71 -8.54
N ILE A 197 10.97 -20.48 -8.65
CA ILE A 197 12.05 -19.97 -7.80
C ILE A 197 11.42 -19.44 -6.51
N GLU A 198 11.87 -19.97 -5.38
CA GLU A 198 11.49 -19.46 -4.06
C GLU A 198 12.30 -18.17 -3.77
N LYS A 199 11.68 -17.01 -4.00
CA LYS A 199 12.29 -15.72 -3.66
C LYS A 199 11.73 -15.27 -2.30
N ARG A 200 12.62 -15.13 -1.31
CA ARG A 200 12.28 -14.48 -0.04
C ARG A 200 12.20 -12.98 -0.28
N ILE A 201 11.00 -12.42 -0.18
CA ILE A 201 10.76 -11.00 -0.37
C ILE A 201 10.36 -10.41 0.99
N HIS A 202 10.97 -9.29 1.37
CA HIS A 202 10.63 -8.57 2.59
C HIS A 202 9.22 -7.99 2.46
N LYS A 203 8.44 -8.06 3.54
CA LYS A 203 7.10 -7.46 3.63
C LYS A 203 7.15 -6.40 4.69
N GLU A 204 6.83 -5.16 4.29
CA GLU A 204 6.77 -4.03 5.21
C GLU A 204 5.76 -4.29 6.34
N ARG A 205 6.16 -4.04 7.59
CA ARG A 205 5.28 -4.08 8.77
C ARG A 205 4.32 -2.90 8.81
N TYR A 206 4.72 -1.77 8.22
CA TYR A 206 3.94 -0.56 8.08
C TYR A 206 4.36 0.14 6.79
N GLN A 207 3.42 0.84 6.13
CA GLN A 207 3.72 1.52 4.87
C GLN A 207 4.92 2.46 5.03
N GLY A 208 5.96 2.21 4.23
CA GLY A 208 7.19 2.99 4.20
C GLY A 208 8.39 2.42 4.96
N GLU A 209 8.31 1.19 5.50
CA GLU A 209 9.44 0.56 6.17
C GLU A 209 10.62 0.28 5.21
N ASP A 210 10.37 -0.06 3.94
CA ASP A 210 11.43 -0.31 2.94
C ASP A 210 11.75 0.92 2.09
N GLN A 211 11.09 2.06 2.29
CA GLN A 211 11.36 3.29 1.52
C GLN A 211 12.82 3.72 1.61
N TRP A 212 13.47 3.54 2.78
CA TRP A 212 14.89 3.85 2.91
C TRP A 212 15.78 2.84 2.18
N MET A 213 15.38 1.56 2.09
CA MET A 213 16.09 0.55 1.30
C MET A 213 16.01 0.88 -0.18
N GLU A 214 14.82 1.26 -0.68
CA GLU A 214 14.63 1.73 -2.06
C GLU A 214 15.46 2.98 -2.37
N MET A 215 15.50 3.95 -1.45
CA MET A 215 16.33 5.15 -1.59
C MET A 215 17.83 4.83 -1.61
N VAL A 216 18.28 3.90 -0.75
CA VAL A 216 19.68 3.45 -0.70
C VAL A 216 20.05 2.70 -1.98
N GLU A 217 19.21 1.79 -2.45
CA GLU A 217 19.44 1.05 -3.70
C GLU A 217 19.50 2.01 -4.90
N ALA A 218 18.61 3.01 -4.96
CA ALA A 218 18.65 4.05 -5.98
C ALA A 218 19.92 4.90 -5.91
N GLU A 219 20.42 5.24 -4.73
CA GLU A 219 21.66 6.01 -4.57
C GLU A 219 22.90 5.17 -4.86
N GLU A 220 22.91 3.89 -4.48
CA GLU A 220 23.97 2.94 -4.85
C GLU A 220 24.05 2.75 -6.37
N ALA A 221 22.91 2.67 -7.05
CA ALA A 221 22.85 2.63 -8.52
C ALA A 221 23.45 3.90 -9.14
N ARG A 222 23.08 5.09 -8.65
CA ARG A 222 23.66 6.36 -9.11
C ARG A 222 25.16 6.44 -8.86
N MET A 223 25.64 5.97 -7.71
CA MET A 223 27.06 5.94 -7.37
C MET A 223 27.82 4.96 -8.26
N LYS A 224 27.21 3.82 -8.62
CA LYS A 224 27.78 2.84 -9.56
C LYS A 224 27.89 3.43 -10.97
N ASP A 225 26.88 4.15 -11.43
CA ASP A 225 26.89 4.83 -12.73
C ASP A 225 27.93 5.95 -12.77
N ARG A 226 28.03 6.76 -11.69
CA ARG A 226 29.10 7.76 -11.54
C ARG A 226 30.50 7.13 -11.56
N LYS A 227 30.69 6.00 -10.87
CA LYS A 227 31.97 5.26 -10.86
C LYS A 227 32.31 4.70 -12.23
N LYS A 228 31.33 4.14 -12.95
CA LYS A 228 31.52 3.66 -14.34
C LYS A 228 31.89 4.80 -15.29
N ALA A 229 31.15 5.92 -15.25
CA ALA A 229 31.45 7.09 -16.05
C ALA A 229 32.82 7.70 -15.72
N ALA A 230 33.23 7.69 -14.45
CA ALA A 230 34.58 8.11 -14.05
C ALA A 230 35.65 7.15 -14.58
N ALA A 231 35.44 5.83 -14.49
CA ALA A 231 36.36 4.83 -15.02
C ALA A 231 36.51 4.97 -16.55
N GLU A 232 35.42 5.20 -17.29
CA GLU A 232 35.44 5.45 -18.73
C GLU A 232 36.24 6.71 -19.09
N LYS A 233 36.02 7.83 -18.37
CA LYS A 233 36.83 9.05 -18.54
C LYS A 233 38.30 8.87 -18.21
N THR A 234 38.62 7.98 -17.26
CA THR A 234 40.01 7.70 -16.87
C THR A 234 40.68 6.84 -17.94
N HIS A 235 39.96 5.86 -18.50
CA HIS A 235 40.41 5.08 -19.65
C HIS A 235 40.54 5.91 -20.94
N GLU A 236 39.68 6.90 -21.17
CA GLU A 236 39.84 7.86 -22.28
C GLU A 236 41.08 8.74 -22.09
N LYS A 237 41.27 9.33 -20.90
CA LYS A 237 42.48 10.12 -20.59
C LYS A 237 43.76 9.30 -20.71
N GLU A 238 43.78 8.05 -20.27
CA GLU A 238 44.95 7.19 -20.44
C GLU A 238 45.22 6.86 -21.92
N LYS A 239 44.18 6.74 -22.75
CA LYS A 239 44.33 6.55 -24.20
C LYS A 239 44.87 7.83 -24.87
N GLU A 240 44.36 9.00 -24.51
CA GLU A 240 44.85 10.30 -25.01
C GLU A 240 46.28 10.57 -24.57
N THR A 241 46.63 10.26 -23.31
CA THR A 241 48.00 10.46 -22.80
C THR A 241 48.98 9.51 -23.50
N LYS A 242 48.57 8.27 -23.79
CA LYS A 242 49.38 7.32 -24.56
C LYS A 242 49.49 7.67 -26.05
N SER A 243 48.50 8.33 -26.66
CA SER A 243 48.64 8.85 -28.03
C SER A 243 49.57 10.07 -28.06
N HIS A 244 49.45 10.98 -27.10
CA HIS A 244 50.33 12.14 -26.99
C HIS A 244 51.80 11.75 -26.73
N ASP A 245 52.04 10.71 -25.91
CA ASP A 245 53.41 10.21 -25.64
C ASP A 245 54.01 9.41 -26.81
N LYS A 246 53.15 8.93 -27.73
CA LYS A 246 53.59 8.30 -28.99
C LYS A 246 53.96 9.36 -30.03
N GLU A 247 53.20 10.46 -30.08
CA GLU A 247 53.37 11.57 -31.01
C GLU A 247 54.58 12.45 -30.66
N SER A 248 54.85 12.64 -29.36
CA SER A 248 56.07 13.31 -28.86
C SER A 248 57.35 12.51 -29.19
N LYS A 249 57.32 11.17 -29.05
CA LYS A 249 58.44 10.28 -29.41
C LYS A 249 58.71 10.20 -30.92
N SER A 250 57.70 10.43 -31.77
CA SER A 250 57.94 10.56 -33.22
C SER A 250 58.62 11.88 -33.57
N HIS A 251 58.23 12.99 -32.94
CA HIS A 251 58.86 14.29 -33.18
C HIS A 251 60.31 14.39 -32.66
N GLU A 252 60.64 13.67 -31.58
CA GLU A 252 62.01 13.67 -31.04
C GLU A 252 62.99 12.78 -31.85
N LYS A 253 62.48 11.82 -32.64
CA LYS A 253 63.32 11.00 -33.53
C LYS A 253 63.68 11.68 -34.85
N GLU A 254 62.93 12.71 -35.26
CA GLU A 254 63.13 13.41 -36.54
C GLU A 254 64.10 14.62 -36.42
N SER A 255 64.49 15.01 -35.19
CA SER A 255 65.22 16.26 -34.92
C SER A 255 66.69 16.10 -34.49
N LYS A 256 67.31 14.91 -34.54
CA LYS A 256 68.76 14.74 -34.26
C LYS A 256 69.61 14.72 -35.54
N PRO A 257 70.62 15.63 -35.70
CA PRO A 257 71.52 15.63 -36.84
C PRO A 257 72.53 14.46 -36.75
N ARG A 258 72.84 13.87 -37.91
CA ARG A 258 73.97 12.95 -38.09
C ARG A 258 75.25 13.76 -38.17
N ASP A 259 76.20 13.51 -37.28
CA ASP A 259 77.60 13.88 -37.53
C ASP A 259 78.60 12.88 -36.94
N THR A 260 79.72 12.80 -37.63
CA THR A 260 80.64 11.69 -37.87
C THR A 260 81.66 11.42 -36.76
N LYS A 261 81.97 10.13 -36.53
CA LYS A 261 83.14 9.67 -35.78
C LYS A 261 84.40 9.72 -36.67
N SER A 262 85.45 10.39 -36.20
CA SER A 262 86.84 10.14 -36.58
C SER A 262 87.69 9.88 -35.33
N ASP A 263 88.72 9.05 -35.54
CA ASP A 263 89.55 8.29 -34.60
C ASP A 263 90.33 9.03 -33.50
N ALA A 264 90.66 8.27 -32.44
CA ALA A 264 91.94 8.22 -31.67
C ALA A 264 91.61 7.81 -30.22
N LYS A 265 91.83 6.58 -29.76
CA LYS A 265 93.08 5.88 -29.41
C LYS A 265 93.83 6.48 -28.19
N ALA A 266 93.93 5.62 -27.17
CA ALA A 266 95.01 5.44 -26.19
C ALA A 266 94.99 6.19 -24.83
N SER A 267 95.13 5.34 -23.79
CA SER A 267 95.90 5.50 -22.55
C SER A 267 95.28 6.44 -21.49
N SER A 268 95.15 6.07 -20.20
CA SER A 268 95.66 4.97 -19.37
C SER A 268 94.68 4.69 -18.23
#